data_AF-A0A075UZA5-F1
#
_entry.id   AF-A0A075UZA5-F1
#
_cell.length_a   1.000
_cell.length_b   1.000
_cell.length_c   1.000
_cell.angle_alpha   90.00
_cell.angle_beta   90.00
_cell.angle_gamma   90.00
#
_symmetry.space_group_name_H-M   'P 1'
#
loop_
_entity.id
_entity.type
_entity.pdbx_description
1 polymer ?
#
loop_
_entity_poly.entity_id
_entity_poly.type
_entity_poly.pdbx_seq_one_letter_code
_entity_poly.pdbx_strand_id
1 'polypeptide(L)'
;MLGERLDSWLRGHQSLVDVLIALLLAGCCVLFGLFVRAEAAYFLFSLLLALPLALRRRNAVVCATVVLGVASIQWLTIRDGVGALPADLAVPLAVHAAAAYGPRRAGGAALAAGLLGAVLGGLSWPMLPSSAAAHLLVGAFLASTVVAAWATGTLRRVRLSHSRQQARLAVLAERERIAREMHDIVAHSLAVVIAQADGGRYAATPEAGRSALVTIGDCARKALGDLRRMIGVLRDGPA
;
A
#
# COMPACT_ATOMS: atom_id res chain seq x y z
N MET A 1 4.69 -5.07 -20.41
CA MET A 1 3.86 -6.26 -20.69
C MET A 1 4.03 -7.44 -19.71
N LEU A 2 5.14 -8.19 -19.66
CA LEU A 2 5.27 -9.32 -18.69
C LEU A 2 5.23 -8.85 -17.21
N GLY A 3 5.88 -7.73 -16.91
CA GLY A 3 5.86 -7.13 -15.57
C GLY A 3 4.46 -6.71 -15.11
N GLU A 4 3.69 -6.01 -15.95
CA GLU A 4 2.33 -5.56 -15.60
C GLU A 4 1.33 -6.71 -15.43
N ARG A 5 1.49 -7.80 -16.19
CA ARG A 5 0.71 -9.04 -16.03
C ARG A 5 1.03 -9.76 -14.72
N LEU A 6 2.31 -9.85 -14.36
CA LEU A 6 2.73 -10.39 -13.06
C LEU A 6 2.21 -9.53 -11.91
N ASP A 7 2.31 -8.21 -12.05
CA ASP A 7 1.94 -7.27 -10.99
C ASP A 7 0.42 -7.23 -10.75
N SER A 8 -0.39 -7.34 -11.81
CA SER A 8 -1.84 -7.51 -11.71
C SER A 8 -2.25 -8.88 -11.14
N TRP A 9 -1.58 -9.96 -11.55
CA TRP A 9 -1.83 -11.30 -11.00
C TRP A 9 -1.46 -11.38 -9.50
N LEU A 10 -0.31 -10.82 -9.11
CA LEU A 10 0.14 -10.74 -7.71
C LEU A 10 -0.79 -9.87 -6.84
N ARG A 11 -1.39 -8.82 -7.41
CA ARG A 11 -2.43 -8.01 -6.75
C ARG A 11 -3.72 -8.79 -6.54
N GLY A 12 -4.11 -9.67 -7.47
CA GLY A 12 -5.27 -10.55 -7.34
C GLY A 12 -5.04 -11.72 -6.36
N HIS A 13 -3.81 -12.21 -6.25
CA HIS A 13 -3.46 -13.41 -5.47
C HIS A 13 -2.63 -13.12 -4.21
N GLN A 14 -2.84 -11.96 -3.57
CA GLN A 14 -2.06 -11.56 -2.39
C GLN A 14 -2.14 -12.56 -1.22
N SER A 15 -3.28 -13.25 -1.07
CA SER A 15 -3.46 -14.32 -0.08
C SER A 15 -2.60 -15.54 -0.41
N LEU A 16 -2.47 -15.93 -1.68
CA LEU A 16 -1.62 -17.05 -2.08
C LEU A 16 -0.15 -16.77 -1.78
N VAL A 17 0.33 -15.55 -2.02
CA VAL A 17 1.72 -15.17 -1.72
C VAL A 17 1.99 -15.26 -0.21
N ASP A 18 1.05 -14.83 0.62
CA ASP A 18 1.19 -14.91 2.08
C ASP A 18 1.13 -16.35 2.59
N VAL A 19 0.24 -17.18 2.04
CA VAL A 19 0.19 -18.63 2.32
C VAL A 19 1.47 -19.31 1.89
N LEU A 20 2.00 -19.00 0.71
CA LEU A 20 3.26 -19.56 0.22
C LEU A 20 4.43 -19.20 1.14
N ILE A 21 4.51 -17.96 1.63
CA ILE A 21 5.55 -17.54 2.57
C ILE A 21 5.40 -18.30 3.91
N ALA A 22 4.17 -18.43 4.41
CA ALA A 22 3.91 -19.18 5.65
C ALA A 22 4.30 -20.66 5.50
N LEU A 23 3.93 -21.30 4.38
CA LEU A 23 4.28 -22.68 4.07
C LEU A 23 5.78 -22.87 3.85
N LEU A 24 6.45 -21.93 3.18
CA LEU A 24 7.90 -21.97 2.98
C LEU A 24 8.63 -21.89 4.32
N LEU A 25 8.25 -20.94 5.18
CA LEU A 25 8.84 -20.81 6.51
C LEU A 25 8.58 -22.06 7.35
N ALA A 26 7.33 -22.54 7.39
CA ALA A 26 6.96 -23.77 8.09
C ALA A 26 7.75 -24.99 7.58
N GLY A 27 7.84 -25.15 6.25
CA GLY A 27 8.58 -26.22 5.60
C GLY A 27 10.07 -26.19 5.94
N CYS A 28 10.71 -25.01 5.86
CA CYS A 28 12.10 -24.83 6.28
C CYS A 28 12.29 -25.20 7.77
N CYS A 29 11.37 -24.77 8.65
CA CYS A 29 11.45 -25.11 10.06
C CYS A 29 11.31 -26.61 10.28
N VAL A 30 10.35 -27.28 9.62
CA VAL A 30 10.15 -28.73 9.71
C VAL A 30 11.38 -29.49 9.22
N LEU A 31 11.94 -29.12 8.06
CA LEU A 31 13.14 -29.75 7.51
C LEU A 31 14.35 -29.59 8.46
N PHE A 32 14.55 -28.39 9.01
CA PHE A 32 15.60 -28.14 10.00
C PHE A 32 15.38 -28.94 11.29
N GLY A 33 14.14 -29.01 11.78
CA GLY A 33 13.78 -29.79 12.97
C GLY A 33 14.04 -31.27 12.78
N LEU A 34 13.72 -31.83 11.61
CA LEU A 34 14.03 -33.23 11.28
C LEU A 34 15.55 -33.47 11.22
N PHE A 35 16.31 -32.54 10.65
CA PHE A 35 17.77 -32.62 10.55
C PHE A 35 18.45 -32.66 11.93
N VAL A 36 18.00 -31.81 12.86
CA VAL A 36 18.55 -31.72 14.22
C VAL A 36 17.89 -32.71 15.19
N ARG A 37 16.93 -33.53 14.72
CA ARG A 37 16.12 -34.45 15.55
C ARG A 37 15.46 -33.74 16.73
N ALA A 38 14.84 -32.59 16.43
CA ALA A 38 14.20 -31.73 17.41
C ALA A 38 12.99 -32.41 18.09
N GLU A 39 12.64 -31.93 19.28
CA GLU A 39 11.48 -32.42 20.03
C GLU A 39 10.14 -31.94 19.45
N ALA A 40 9.04 -32.57 19.84
CA ALA A 40 7.70 -32.22 19.39
C ALA A 40 7.34 -30.73 19.61
N ALA A 41 7.85 -30.14 20.69
CA ALA A 41 7.62 -28.74 21.01
C ALA A 41 8.20 -27.78 19.95
N TYR A 42 9.36 -28.10 19.36
CA TYR A 42 9.96 -27.31 18.28
C TYR A 42 9.03 -27.21 17.06
N PHE A 43 8.44 -28.34 16.65
CA PHE A 43 7.52 -28.39 15.52
C PHE A 43 6.24 -27.63 15.81
N LEU A 44 5.70 -27.78 17.03
CA LEU A 44 4.50 -27.08 17.46
C LEU A 44 4.69 -25.55 17.40
N PHE A 45 5.73 -25.02 18.04
CA PHE A 45 5.99 -23.58 18.03
C PHE A 45 6.32 -23.06 16.63
N SER A 46 7.05 -23.83 15.82
CA SER A 46 7.34 -23.46 14.43
C SER A 46 6.07 -23.26 13.60
N LEU A 47 5.10 -24.17 13.73
CA LEU A 47 3.82 -24.07 13.05
C LEU A 47 2.96 -22.93 13.61
N LEU A 48 2.90 -22.78 14.94
CA LEU A 48 2.13 -21.73 15.60
C LEU A 48 2.65 -20.32 15.28
N LEU A 49 3.96 -20.16 15.02
CA LEU A 49 4.54 -18.89 14.57
C LEU A 49 4.37 -18.67 13.06
N ALA A 50 4.53 -19.71 12.24
CA ALA A 50 4.51 -19.56 10.78
C ALA A 50 3.11 -19.42 10.18
N LEU A 51 2.14 -20.24 10.63
CA LEU A 51 0.80 -20.27 10.03
C LEU A 51 0.02 -18.94 10.10
N PRO A 52 0.07 -18.16 11.20
CA PRO A 52 -0.62 -16.87 11.26
C PRO A 52 -0.13 -15.86 10.21
N LEU A 53 1.07 -16.03 9.65
CA LEU A 53 1.59 -15.15 8.59
C LEU A 53 0.74 -15.19 7.32
N ALA A 54 -0.03 -16.26 7.10
CA ALA A 54 -1.01 -16.33 6.01
C ALA A 54 -2.10 -15.23 6.13
N LEU A 55 -2.34 -14.72 7.34
CA LEU A 55 -3.33 -13.68 7.62
C LEU A 55 -2.71 -12.27 7.65
N ARG A 56 -1.40 -12.12 7.42
CA ARG A 56 -0.66 -10.87 7.68
C ARG A 56 -1.19 -9.65 6.92
N ARG A 57 -1.75 -9.81 5.72
CA ARG A 57 -2.35 -8.71 4.95
C ARG A 57 -3.85 -8.53 5.20
N ARG A 58 -4.57 -9.63 5.41
CA ARG A 58 -6.04 -9.61 5.59
C ARG A 58 -6.42 -9.13 6.99
N ASN A 59 -5.72 -9.60 8.01
CA ASN A 59 -5.95 -9.22 9.40
C ASN A 59 -4.62 -9.11 10.16
N ALA A 60 -3.89 -8.03 9.85
CA ALA A 60 -2.55 -7.79 10.39
C ALA A 60 -2.52 -7.71 11.92
N VAL A 61 -3.60 -7.24 12.56
CA VAL A 61 -3.70 -7.16 14.02
C VAL A 61 -3.75 -8.56 14.62
N VAL A 62 -4.65 -9.42 14.12
CA VAL A 62 -4.75 -10.81 14.60
C VAL A 62 -3.44 -11.56 14.36
N CYS A 63 -2.83 -11.42 13.18
CA CYS A 63 -1.53 -12.02 12.89
C CYS A 63 -0.46 -11.59 13.91
N ALA A 64 -0.33 -10.29 14.17
CA ALA A 64 0.66 -9.78 15.12
C ALA A 64 0.38 -10.23 16.55
N THR A 65 -0.87 -10.18 17.01
CA THR A 65 -1.25 -10.61 18.35
C THR A 65 -0.97 -12.10 18.56
N VAL A 66 -1.31 -12.95 17.59
CA VAL A 66 -1.05 -14.40 17.71
C VAL A 66 0.45 -14.68 17.69
N VAL A 67 1.21 -14.12 16.74
CA VAL A 67 2.66 -14.37 16.65
C VAL A 67 3.39 -13.88 17.89
N LEU A 68 3.12 -12.65 18.35
CA LEU A 68 3.76 -12.11 19.55
C LEU A 68 3.35 -12.87 20.81
N GLY A 69 2.08 -13.30 20.92
CA GLY A 69 1.60 -14.13 22.01
C GLY A 69 2.27 -15.50 22.05
N VAL A 70 2.35 -16.18 20.90
CA VAL A 70 3.04 -17.47 20.77
C VAL A 70 4.53 -17.34 21.08
N ALA A 71 5.21 -16.31 20.56
CA ALA A 71 6.61 -16.05 20.88
C ALA A 71 6.84 -15.79 22.37
N SER A 72 5.92 -15.09 23.05
CA SER A 72 5.99 -14.89 24.49
C SER A 72 5.83 -16.20 25.27
N ILE A 73 4.88 -17.05 24.86
CA ILE A 73 4.65 -18.36 25.47
C ILE A 73 5.86 -19.28 25.25
N GLN A 74 6.44 -19.28 24.04
CA GLN A 74 7.68 -20.00 23.72
C GLN A 74 8.82 -19.60 24.65
N TRP A 75 9.04 -18.29 24.81
CA TRP A 75 10.07 -17.77 25.71
C TRP A 75 9.83 -18.19 27.16
N LEU A 76 8.58 -18.19 27.64
CA LEU A 76 8.28 -18.61 29.02
C LEU A 76 8.47 -20.12 29.24
N THR A 77 8.30 -20.96 28.22
CA THR A 77 8.23 -22.42 28.37
C THR A 77 9.52 -23.15 27.99
N ILE A 78 10.29 -22.65 27.00
CA ILE A 78 11.43 -23.37 26.41
C ILE A 78 12.69 -22.48 26.29
N ARG A 79 12.76 -21.34 27.03
CA ARG A 79 13.93 -20.45 26.97
C ARG A 79 15.27 -21.13 27.23
N ASP A 80 15.31 -22.14 28.09
CA ASP A 80 16.55 -22.73 28.60
C ASP A 80 17.07 -23.89 27.71
N GLY A 81 16.26 -24.36 26.76
CA GLY A 81 16.55 -25.59 26.00
C GLY A 81 16.94 -25.41 24.54
N VAL A 82 16.15 -24.67 23.75
CA VAL A 82 16.19 -24.76 22.27
C VAL A 82 16.78 -23.51 21.61
N GLY A 83 17.01 -22.42 22.36
CA GLY A 83 17.48 -21.15 21.78
C GLY A 83 16.47 -20.56 20.77
N ALA A 84 16.94 -19.68 19.88
CA ALA A 84 16.08 -19.11 18.84
C ALA A 84 15.77 -20.11 17.73
N LEU A 85 14.49 -20.21 17.38
CA LEU A 85 14.03 -21.00 16.26
C LEU A 85 14.12 -20.18 14.96
N PRO A 86 14.36 -20.83 13.80
CA PRO A 86 14.18 -20.17 12.51
C PRO A 86 12.78 -19.54 12.35
N ALA A 87 11.78 -20.12 13.03
CA ALA A 87 10.41 -19.62 13.08
C ALA A 87 10.27 -18.24 13.75
N ASP A 88 11.24 -17.80 14.56
CA ASP A 88 11.23 -16.48 15.20
C ASP A 88 11.30 -15.33 14.17
N LEU A 89 11.68 -15.62 12.92
CA LEU A 89 11.53 -14.69 11.79
C LEU A 89 10.06 -14.26 11.57
N ALA A 90 9.09 -15.01 12.08
CA ALA A 90 7.70 -14.60 12.07
C ALA A 90 7.46 -13.29 12.84
N VAL A 91 8.22 -13.01 13.91
CA VAL A 91 8.06 -11.82 14.74
C VAL A 91 8.29 -10.52 13.94
N PRO A 92 9.47 -10.27 13.32
CA PRO A 92 9.65 -9.08 12.51
C PRO A 92 8.68 -9.04 11.32
N LEU A 93 8.34 -10.17 10.69
CA LEU A 93 7.36 -10.20 9.60
C LEU A 93 5.95 -9.77 10.05
N ALA A 94 5.54 -10.16 11.26
CA ALA A 94 4.27 -9.77 11.85
C ALA A 94 4.27 -8.29 12.28
N VAL A 95 5.39 -7.80 12.84
CA VAL A 95 5.58 -6.38 13.17
C VAL A 95 5.50 -5.50 11.90
N HIS A 96 6.19 -5.92 10.83
CA HIS A 96 6.07 -5.26 9.52
C HIS A 96 4.62 -5.21 9.06
N ALA A 97 3.91 -6.33 9.14
CA ALA A 97 2.52 -6.41 8.70
C ALA A 97 1.59 -5.48 9.50
N ALA A 98 1.73 -5.45 10.83
CA ALA A 98 0.99 -4.52 11.68
C ALA A 98 1.29 -3.05 11.31
N ALA A 99 2.56 -2.72 11.08
CA ALA A 99 3.00 -1.38 10.68
C ALA A 99 2.57 -0.98 9.27
N ALA A 100 2.46 -1.94 8.34
CA ALA A 100 2.09 -1.70 6.94
C ALA A 100 0.57 -1.68 6.70
N TYR A 101 -0.16 -2.62 7.29
CA TYR A 101 -1.57 -2.91 6.96
C TYR A 101 -2.54 -2.64 8.12
N GLY A 102 -2.09 -2.66 9.38
CA GLY A 102 -2.93 -2.44 10.57
C GLY A 102 -3.24 -0.96 10.84
N PRO A 103 -3.93 -0.62 11.94
CA PRO A 103 -4.02 0.76 12.42
C PRO A 103 -2.68 1.25 13.00
N ARG A 104 -2.45 2.57 13.05
CA ARG A 104 -1.19 3.16 13.58
C ARG A 104 -0.84 2.67 14.99
N ARG A 105 -1.85 2.55 15.86
CA ARG A 105 -1.69 2.05 17.23
C ARG A 105 -1.20 0.61 17.27
N ALA A 106 -1.69 -0.26 16.38
CA ALA A 106 -1.24 -1.65 16.30
C ALA A 106 0.22 -1.76 15.86
N GLY A 107 0.66 -0.92 14.90
CA GLY A 107 2.07 -0.86 14.50
C GLY A 107 3.00 -0.44 15.64
N GLY A 108 2.61 0.57 16.42
CA GLY A 108 3.36 0.99 17.61
C GLY A 108 3.36 -0.05 18.74
N ALA A 109 2.22 -0.67 19.00
CA ALA A 109 2.12 -1.75 20.00
C ALA A 109 2.96 -2.98 19.61
N ALA A 110 2.94 -3.38 18.34
CA ALA A 110 3.75 -4.47 17.83
C ALA A 110 5.25 -4.17 17.91
N LEU A 111 5.67 -2.92 17.62
CA LEU A 111 7.05 -2.48 17.82
C LEU A 111 7.46 -2.60 19.29
N ALA A 112 6.66 -2.06 20.21
CA ALA A 112 6.97 -2.10 21.64
C ALA A 112 7.08 -3.55 22.16
N ALA A 113 6.13 -4.41 21.78
CA ALA A 113 6.16 -5.83 22.14
C ALA A 113 7.35 -6.58 21.52
N GLY A 114 7.68 -6.30 20.25
CA GLY A 114 8.84 -6.89 19.59
C GLY A 114 10.17 -6.45 20.20
N LEU A 115 10.29 -5.18 20.60
CA LEU A 115 11.48 -4.66 21.30
C LEU A 115 11.61 -5.27 22.71
N LEU A 116 10.51 -5.41 23.43
CA LEU A 116 10.50 -6.12 24.70
C LEU A 116 10.97 -7.57 24.51
N GLY A 117 10.45 -8.27 23.50
CA GLY A 117 10.89 -9.62 23.14
C GLY A 117 12.38 -9.69 22.77
N ALA A 118 12.90 -8.70 22.04
CA ALA A 118 14.32 -8.62 21.68
C ALA A 118 15.23 -8.44 22.91
N VAL A 119 14.80 -7.61 23.87
CA VAL A 119 15.53 -7.43 25.15
C VAL A 119 15.50 -8.74 25.96
N LEU A 120 14.32 -9.34 26.12
CA LEU A 120 14.16 -10.58 26.87
C LEU A 120 14.96 -11.73 26.24
N GLY A 121 14.88 -11.90 24.92
CA GLY A 121 15.64 -12.91 24.18
C GLY A 121 17.14 -12.68 24.25
N GLY A 122 17.60 -11.42 24.15
CA GLY A 122 19.02 -11.08 24.29
C GLY A 122 19.57 -11.36 25.68
N LEU A 123 18.78 -11.15 26.75
CA LEU A 123 19.19 -11.37 28.13
C LEU A 123 19.20 -12.84 28.55
N SER A 124 18.34 -13.68 27.97
CA SER A 124 18.14 -15.07 28.39
C SER A 124 18.69 -16.08 27.39
N TRP A 125 19.63 -15.70 26.51
CA TRP A 125 20.09 -16.57 25.44
C TRP A 125 21.00 -17.70 25.99
N PRO A 126 20.57 -18.97 25.98
CA PRO A 126 21.22 -20.03 26.76
C PRO A 126 22.61 -20.43 26.25
N MET A 127 22.91 -20.14 24.98
CA MET A 127 24.15 -20.56 24.30
C MET A 127 25.22 -19.45 24.24
N LEU A 128 24.99 -18.29 24.87
CA LEU A 128 25.97 -17.20 24.88
C LEU A 128 26.98 -17.34 26.02
N PRO A 129 28.25 -16.91 25.82
CA PRO A 129 29.17 -16.71 26.92
C PRO A 129 28.57 -15.80 27.99
N SER A 130 28.95 -15.98 29.26
CA SER A 130 28.49 -15.17 30.41
C SER A 130 28.92 -13.69 30.36
N SER A 131 29.45 -13.21 29.24
CA SER A 131 29.80 -11.82 29.04
C SER A 131 28.54 -10.97 28.79
N ALA A 132 28.43 -9.85 29.50
CA ALA A 132 27.36 -8.88 29.28
C ALA A 132 27.37 -8.33 27.84
N ALA A 133 28.55 -8.18 27.25
CA ALA A 133 28.71 -7.70 25.88
C ALA A 133 28.03 -8.62 24.84
N ALA A 134 28.13 -9.95 24.99
CA ALA A 134 27.51 -10.88 24.05
C ALA A 134 25.97 -10.77 24.06
N HIS A 135 25.37 -10.71 25.26
CA HIS A 135 23.93 -10.54 25.45
C HIS A 135 23.43 -9.20 24.89
N LEU A 136 24.19 -8.11 25.10
CA LEU A 136 23.89 -6.80 24.54
C LEU A 136 23.94 -6.80 23.00
N LEU A 137 24.94 -7.44 22.40
CA LEU A 137 25.07 -7.52 20.94
C LEU A 137 23.91 -8.30 20.31
N VAL A 138 23.52 -9.43 20.88
CA VAL A 138 22.37 -10.22 20.38
C VAL A 138 21.06 -9.46 20.57
N GLY A 139 20.83 -8.87 21.74
CA GLY A 139 19.64 -8.04 21.99
C GLY A 139 19.55 -6.86 21.03
N ALA A 140 20.67 -6.18 20.78
CA ALA A 140 20.75 -5.08 19.80
C ALA A 140 20.48 -5.56 18.37
N PHE A 141 21.02 -6.71 17.97
CA PHE A 141 20.75 -7.32 16.67
C PHE A 141 19.25 -7.63 16.51
N LEU A 142 18.63 -8.33 17.46
CA LEU A 142 17.20 -8.64 17.43
C LEU A 142 16.36 -7.36 17.37
N ALA A 143 16.67 -6.37 18.21
CA ALA A 143 15.99 -5.09 18.22
C ALA A 143 16.10 -4.39 16.85
N SER A 144 17.28 -4.42 16.22
CA SER A 144 17.48 -3.83 14.89
C SER A 144 16.58 -4.46 13.83
N THR A 145 16.36 -5.78 13.85
CA THR A 145 15.46 -6.46 12.90
C THR A 145 14.01 -6.03 13.09
N VAL A 146 13.57 -5.86 14.34
CA VAL A 146 12.22 -5.40 14.68
C VAL A 146 12.03 -3.94 14.26
N VAL A 147 12.99 -3.06 14.55
CA VAL A 147 12.94 -1.66 14.12
C VAL A 147 12.93 -1.54 12.60
N ALA A 148 13.78 -2.29 11.90
CA ALA A 148 13.81 -2.30 10.44
C ALA A 148 12.49 -2.79 9.85
N ALA A 149 11.90 -3.85 10.40
CA ALA A 149 10.60 -4.36 9.98
C ALA A 149 9.47 -3.33 10.19
N TRP A 150 9.43 -2.68 11.35
CA TRP A 150 8.47 -1.62 11.63
C TRP A 150 8.66 -0.40 10.72
N ALA A 151 9.90 0.04 10.52
CA ALA A 151 10.24 1.19 9.68
C ALA A 151 9.84 0.95 8.22
N THR A 152 10.18 -0.21 7.66
CA THR A 152 9.78 -0.59 6.29
C THR A 152 8.27 -0.69 6.14
N GLY A 153 7.57 -1.22 7.16
CA GLY A 153 6.11 -1.26 7.16
C GLY A 153 5.48 0.13 7.18
N THR A 154 6.02 1.02 8.02
CA THR A 154 5.57 2.42 8.14
C THR A 154 5.85 3.21 6.85
N LEU A 155 7.02 3.05 6.24
CA LEU A 155 7.37 3.65 4.95
C LEU A 155 6.40 3.20 3.86
N ARG A 156 6.06 1.90 3.81
CA ARG A 156 5.09 1.37 2.84
C ARG A 156 3.71 2.02 3.01
N ARG A 157 3.22 2.16 4.24
CA ARG A 157 1.96 2.86 4.53
C ARG A 157 1.99 4.30 4.02
N VAL A 158 3.06 5.04 4.32
CA VAL A 158 3.20 6.45 3.92
C VAL A 158 3.24 6.57 2.40
N ARG A 159 4.02 5.74 1.71
CA ARG A 159 4.08 5.70 0.23
C ARG A 159 2.71 5.44 -0.40
N LEU A 160 1.95 4.48 0.12
CA LEU A 160 0.61 4.18 -0.37
C LEU A 160 -0.37 5.35 -0.13
N SER A 161 -0.28 6.02 1.01
CA SER A 161 -1.10 7.22 1.26
C SER A 161 -0.75 8.38 0.34
N HIS A 162 0.55 8.59 0.09
CA HIS A 162 1.02 9.68 -0.77
C HIS A 162 0.63 9.43 -2.23
N SER A 163 0.81 8.21 -2.75
CA SER A 163 0.39 7.84 -4.10
C SER A 163 -1.12 8.04 -4.33
N ARG A 164 -1.95 7.66 -3.34
CA ARG A 164 -3.40 7.91 -3.40
C ARG A 164 -3.74 9.41 -3.40
N GLN A 165 -3.01 10.21 -2.64
CA GLN A 165 -3.22 11.66 -2.62
C GLN A 165 -2.79 12.30 -3.93
N GLN A 166 -1.66 11.90 -4.50
CA GLN A 166 -1.19 12.37 -5.80
C GLN A 166 -2.18 12.04 -6.92
N ALA A 167 -2.71 10.81 -6.94
CA ALA A 167 -3.74 10.42 -7.91
C ALA A 167 -5.00 11.30 -7.79
N ARG A 168 -5.43 11.63 -6.56
CA ARG A 168 -6.57 12.54 -6.33
C ARG A 168 -6.27 13.96 -6.81
N LEU A 169 -5.09 14.49 -6.49
CA LEU A 169 -4.68 15.83 -6.93
C LEU A 169 -4.57 15.90 -8.46
N ALA A 170 -4.05 14.87 -9.11
CA ALA A 170 -4.00 14.79 -10.57
C ALA A 170 -5.40 14.84 -11.20
N VAL A 171 -6.36 14.08 -10.65
CA VAL A 171 -7.77 14.12 -11.10
C VAL A 171 -8.39 15.50 -10.91
N LEU A 172 -8.10 16.19 -9.79
CA LEU A 172 -8.62 17.53 -9.53
C LEU A 172 -8.01 18.58 -10.47
N ALA A 173 -6.68 18.53 -10.66
CA ALA A 173 -5.98 19.42 -11.58
C ALA A 173 -6.48 19.26 -13.03
N GLU A 174 -6.76 18.02 -13.43
CA GLU A 174 -7.31 17.73 -14.75
C GLU A 174 -8.73 18.28 -14.91
N ARG A 175 -9.59 18.14 -13.88
CA ARG A 175 -10.93 18.74 -13.89
C ARG A 175 -10.88 20.25 -14.00
N GLU A 176 -9.95 20.90 -13.32
CA GLU A 176 -9.77 22.35 -13.39
C GLU A 176 -9.26 22.78 -14.78
N ARG A 177 -8.33 22.02 -15.36
CA ARG A 177 -7.85 22.24 -16.73
C ARG A 177 -9.00 22.18 -17.74
N ILE A 178 -9.81 21.12 -17.68
CA ILE A 178 -10.99 20.96 -18.54
C ILE A 178 -11.97 22.11 -18.33
N ALA A 179 -12.26 22.50 -17.09
CA ALA A 179 -13.18 23.60 -16.81
C ALA A 179 -12.70 24.94 -17.41
N ARG A 180 -11.40 25.23 -17.35
CA ARG A 180 -10.82 26.41 -18.00
C ARG A 180 -10.91 26.35 -19.52
N GLU A 181 -10.55 25.22 -20.13
CA GLU A 181 -10.66 25.05 -21.58
C GLU A 181 -12.11 25.15 -22.07
N MET A 182 -13.06 24.57 -21.33
CA MET A 182 -14.49 24.75 -21.60
C MET A 182 -14.92 26.20 -21.45
N HIS A 183 -14.47 26.90 -20.40
CA HIS A 183 -14.78 28.30 -20.18
C HIS A 183 -14.25 29.17 -21.31
N ASP A 184 -13.02 28.97 -21.76
CA ASP A 184 -12.41 29.75 -22.84
C ASP A 184 -13.15 29.55 -24.17
N ILE A 185 -13.51 28.30 -24.52
CA ILE A 185 -14.32 28.03 -25.72
C ILE A 185 -15.68 28.71 -25.65
N VAL A 186 -16.37 28.59 -24.50
CA VAL A 186 -17.70 29.15 -24.31
C VAL A 186 -17.66 30.68 -24.31
N ALA A 187 -16.74 31.28 -23.55
CA ALA A 187 -16.59 32.73 -23.43
C ALA A 187 -16.24 33.36 -24.77
N HIS A 188 -15.28 32.79 -25.51
CA HIS A 188 -14.91 33.29 -26.83
C HIS A 188 -16.08 33.20 -27.82
N SER A 189 -16.75 32.05 -27.87
CA SER A 189 -17.88 31.84 -28.79
C SER A 189 -19.05 32.77 -28.46
N LEU A 190 -19.35 32.95 -27.17
CA LEU A 190 -20.40 33.85 -26.71
C LEU A 190 -20.09 35.31 -27.05
N ALA A 191 -18.83 35.74 -26.90
CA ALA A 191 -18.41 37.09 -27.28
C ALA A 191 -18.64 37.35 -28.78
N VAL A 192 -18.32 36.39 -29.66
CA VAL A 192 -18.58 36.49 -31.11
C VAL A 192 -20.08 36.53 -31.39
N VAL A 193 -20.88 35.68 -30.73
CA VAL A 193 -22.34 35.67 -30.89
C VAL A 193 -22.96 37.01 -30.48
N ILE A 194 -22.54 37.59 -29.35
CA ILE A 194 -23.01 38.91 -28.88
C ILE A 194 -22.64 39.99 -29.90
N ALA A 195 -21.37 40.04 -30.34
CA ALA A 195 -20.93 41.05 -31.31
C ALA A 195 -21.67 40.96 -32.65
N GLN A 196 -21.94 39.75 -33.15
CA GLN A 196 -22.70 39.55 -34.39
C GLN A 196 -24.20 39.88 -34.21
N ALA A 197 -24.78 39.58 -33.06
CA ALA A 197 -26.17 39.92 -32.76
C ALA A 197 -26.38 41.44 -32.70
N ASP A 198 -25.46 42.15 -32.03
CA ASP A 198 -25.48 43.62 -31.99
C ASP A 198 -25.22 44.22 -33.38
N GLY A 199 -24.26 43.69 -34.14
CA GLY A 199 -24.00 44.11 -35.52
C GLY A 199 -25.20 43.90 -36.45
N GLY A 200 -25.90 42.77 -36.30
CA GLY A 200 -27.12 42.46 -37.05
C GLY A 200 -28.29 43.39 -36.72
N ARG A 201 -28.43 43.81 -35.46
CA ARG A 201 -29.46 44.76 -35.02
C ARG A 201 -29.33 46.13 -35.69
N TYR A 202 -28.09 46.55 -35.98
CA TYR A 202 -27.79 47.84 -36.61
C TYR A 202 -27.41 47.71 -38.09
N ALA A 203 -27.68 46.57 -38.71
CA ALA A 203 -27.34 46.33 -40.11
C ALA A 203 -28.11 47.28 -41.04
N ALA A 204 -27.39 47.94 -41.95
CA ALA A 204 -27.97 48.86 -42.92
C ALA A 204 -28.84 48.16 -44.00
N THR A 205 -28.69 46.84 -44.16
CA THR A 205 -29.45 46.04 -45.14
C THR A 205 -29.95 44.73 -44.53
N PRO A 206 -31.10 44.20 -45.02
CA PRO A 206 -31.59 42.88 -44.62
C PRO A 206 -30.59 41.75 -44.87
N GLU A 207 -29.82 41.82 -45.95
CA GLU A 207 -28.79 40.83 -46.31
C GLU A 207 -27.67 40.78 -45.27
N ALA A 208 -27.22 41.94 -44.78
CA ALA A 208 -26.19 42.02 -43.74
C ALA A 208 -26.70 41.45 -42.41
N GLY A 209 -27.96 41.73 -42.04
CA GLY A 209 -28.60 41.12 -40.86
C GLY A 209 -28.71 39.60 -40.98
N ARG A 210 -29.06 39.08 -42.17
CA ARG A 210 -29.12 37.63 -42.43
C ARG A 210 -27.75 36.96 -42.35
N SER A 211 -26.71 37.63 -42.84
CA SER A 211 -25.32 37.15 -42.75
C SER A 211 -24.83 37.03 -41.30
N ALA A 212 -25.18 37.99 -40.45
CA ALA A 212 -24.88 37.93 -39.01
C ALA A 212 -25.53 36.70 -38.34
N LEU A 213 -26.81 36.41 -38.65
CA LEU A 213 -27.52 35.24 -38.14
C LEU A 213 -26.88 33.91 -38.59
N VAL A 214 -26.39 33.83 -39.83
CA VAL A 214 -25.66 32.66 -40.33
C VAL A 214 -24.37 32.46 -39.52
N THR A 215 -23.60 33.53 -39.33
CA THR A 215 -22.34 33.52 -38.57
C THR A 215 -22.56 33.07 -37.12
N ILE A 216 -23.63 33.57 -36.46
CA ILE A 216 -24.03 33.12 -35.12
C ILE A 216 -24.29 31.60 -35.12
N GLY A 217 -25.08 31.11 -36.08
CA GLY A 217 -25.40 29.69 -36.19
C GLY A 217 -24.16 28.82 -36.39
N ASP A 218 -23.21 29.25 -37.21
CA ASP A 218 -21.94 28.55 -37.44
C ASP A 218 -21.05 28.56 -36.22
N CYS A 219 -20.91 29.70 -35.53
CA CYS A 219 -20.14 29.82 -34.30
C CYS A 219 -20.70 28.89 -33.20
N ALA A 220 -22.01 28.91 -32.99
CA ALA A 220 -22.66 28.05 -32.00
C ALA A 220 -22.49 26.56 -32.31
N ARG A 221 -22.69 26.14 -33.58
CA ARG A 221 -22.47 24.75 -34.01
C ARG A 221 -21.02 24.32 -33.83
N LYS A 222 -20.06 25.19 -34.15
CA LYS A 222 -18.63 24.92 -33.95
C LYS A 222 -18.29 24.73 -32.48
N ALA A 223 -18.72 25.65 -31.61
CA ALA A 223 -18.49 25.57 -30.17
C ALA A 223 -19.06 24.28 -29.55
N LEU A 224 -20.29 23.91 -29.92
CA LEU A 224 -20.91 22.64 -29.52
C LEU A 224 -20.10 21.42 -29.99
N GLY A 225 -19.56 21.47 -31.21
CA GLY A 225 -18.67 20.43 -31.74
C GLY A 225 -17.36 20.31 -30.96
N ASP A 226 -16.76 21.44 -30.59
CA ASP A 226 -15.51 21.48 -29.83
C ASP A 226 -15.70 20.94 -28.41
N LEU A 227 -16.78 21.31 -27.73
CA LEU A 227 -17.14 20.76 -26.41
C LEU A 227 -17.44 19.25 -26.47
N ARG A 228 -18.15 18.79 -27.50
CA ARG A 228 -18.44 17.35 -27.69
C ARG A 228 -17.17 16.54 -27.93
N ARG A 229 -16.22 17.05 -28.72
CA ARG A 229 -14.91 16.41 -28.93
C ARG A 229 -14.12 16.30 -27.65
N MET A 230 -14.06 17.38 -26.85
CA MET A 230 -13.37 17.39 -25.57
C MET A 230 -13.95 16.35 -24.59
N ILE A 231 -15.29 16.25 -24.49
CA ILE A 231 -15.96 15.27 -23.63
C ILE A 231 -15.83 13.84 -24.20
N GLY A 232 -15.83 13.67 -25.53
CA GLY A 232 -15.64 12.38 -26.19
C GLY A 232 -14.28 11.75 -25.87
N VAL A 233 -13.22 12.56 -25.92
CA VAL A 233 -11.85 12.12 -25.55
C VAL A 233 -11.76 11.63 -24.10
N LEU A 234 -12.58 12.17 -23.19
CA LEU A 234 -12.65 11.72 -21.79
C LEU A 234 -13.44 10.41 -21.58
N ARG A 235 -14.25 10.00 -22.56
CA ARG A 235 -15.11 8.81 -22.47
C ARG A 235 -14.49 7.58 -23.12
N ASP A 236 -13.63 7.78 -24.13
CA ASP A 236 -12.95 6.72 -24.88
C ASP A 236 -11.47 6.51 -24.47
N GLY A 237 -11.03 7.15 -23.36
CA GLY A 237 -9.69 6.94 -22.80
C GLY A 237 -9.46 5.49 -22.34
N PRO A 238 -8.24 4.94 -22.49
CA PRO A 238 -7.98 3.51 -22.33
C PRO A 238 -8.30 3.04 -20.91
N ALA A 239 -9.14 2.00 -20.82
CA ALA A 239 -9.44 1.27 -19.59
C ALA A 239 -8.21 0.55 -19.02
#